data_AF-A0A1Q7PWX2-F1
#
_entry.id   AF-A0A1Q7PWX2-F1
#
_cell.length_a   1.000
_cell.length_b   1.000
_cell.length_c   1.000
_cell.angle_alpha   90.00
_cell.angle_beta   90.00
_cell.angle_gamma   90.00
#
_symmetry.space_group_name_H-M   'P 1'
#
loop_
_entity.id
_entity.type
_entity.pdbx_description
1 polymer ?
#
loop_
_entity_poly.entity_id
_entity_poly.type
_entity_poly.pdbx_seq_one_letter_code
_entity_poly.pdbx_strand_id
1 'polypeptide(L)'
;MGVDPQNDEDLSRILLSRDLAQFGDALLNFAYSLALTETIGKPRGTRVPDKVLAEAAVKAGLRKHLPRRVGRGEVANGLEALIGHSWLQKHLTLNEVLACLKVESLTPANNFVRLAELALSRLEK
;
A
#
# COMPACT_ATOMS: atom_id res chain seq x y z
N MET A 1 -6.79 9.63 16.92
CA MET A 1 -5.67 9.15 17.76
C MET A 1 -4.46 9.27 16.85
N GLY A 2 -3.60 10.28 17.07
CA GLY A 2 -2.47 10.55 16.20
C GLY A 2 -1.45 9.43 16.30
N VAL A 3 -0.97 8.94 15.16
CA VAL A 3 0.06 7.92 15.07
C VAL A 3 1.34 8.68 14.76
N ASP A 4 2.34 8.59 15.64
CA ASP A 4 3.67 9.13 15.37
C ASP A 4 4.48 8.07 14.60
N PRO A 5 4.82 8.28 13.33
CA PRO A 5 5.60 7.33 12.54
C PRO A 5 7.09 7.28 12.94
N GLN A 6 7.56 8.14 13.84
CA GLN A 6 8.86 7.97 14.49
C GLN A 6 8.79 6.93 15.63
N ASN A 7 7.59 6.58 16.10
CA ASN A 7 7.40 5.48 17.02
C ASN A 7 7.24 4.16 16.25
N ASP A 8 8.32 3.39 16.20
CA ASP A 8 8.39 2.09 15.51
C ASP A 8 7.23 1.17 15.91
N GLU A 9 6.79 1.24 17.17
CA GLU A 9 5.67 0.45 17.70
C GLU A 9 4.31 0.81 17.10
N ASP A 10 4.08 2.10 16.83
CA ASP A 10 2.81 2.57 16.28
C ASP A 10 2.66 2.19 14.80
N LEU A 11 3.74 2.31 14.03
CA LEU A 11 3.78 1.84 12.64
C LEU A 11 3.69 0.31 12.58
N SER A 12 4.44 -0.41 13.40
CA SER A 12 4.33 -1.88 13.50
C SER A 12 2.90 -2.34 13.79
N ARG A 13 2.17 -1.64 14.68
CA ARG A 13 0.77 -1.95 14.99
C ARG A 13 -0.14 -1.78 13.77
N ILE A 14 0.06 -0.73 12.97
CA ILE A 14 -0.68 -0.55 11.72
C ILE A 14 -0.38 -1.70 10.76
N LEU A 15 0.90 -1.96 10.49
CA LEU A 15 1.33 -2.96 9.50
C LEU A 15 0.90 -4.39 9.86
N LEU A 16 0.71 -4.69 11.15
CA LEU A 16 0.27 -6.01 11.63
C LEU A 16 -1.26 -6.16 11.73
N SER A 17 -2.02 -5.09 11.47
CA SER A 17 -3.48 -5.14 11.57
C SER A 17 -4.11 -5.87 10.39
N ARG A 18 -4.76 -7.01 10.69
CA ARG A 18 -5.44 -7.84 9.69
C ARG A 18 -6.67 -7.15 9.10
N ASP A 19 -7.43 -6.42 9.92
CA ASP A 19 -8.64 -5.72 9.45
C ASP A 19 -8.28 -4.58 8.50
N LEU A 20 -7.19 -3.86 8.81
CA LEU A 20 -6.66 -2.82 7.92
C LEU A 20 -6.11 -3.44 6.63
N ALA A 21 -5.39 -4.57 6.71
CA ALA A 21 -4.91 -5.27 5.53
C ALA A 21 -6.06 -5.72 4.63
N GLN A 22 -7.11 -6.33 5.18
CA GLN A 22 -8.26 -6.79 4.40
C GLN A 22 -9.00 -5.64 3.71
N PHE A 23 -9.20 -4.52 4.41
CA PHE A 23 -9.77 -3.32 3.80
C PHE A 23 -8.85 -2.73 2.72
N GLY A 24 -7.55 -2.67 3.00
CA GLY A 24 -6.52 -2.19 2.08
C GLY A 24 -6.40 -3.02 0.81
N ASP A 25 -6.49 -4.35 0.88
CA ASP A 25 -6.51 -5.27 -0.28
C ASP A 25 -7.69 -4.94 -1.19
N ALA A 26 -8.90 -4.80 -0.64
CA ALA A 26 -10.08 -4.43 -1.42
C ALA A 26 -9.92 -3.06 -2.12
N LEU A 27 -9.40 -2.06 -1.38
CA LEU A 27 -9.13 -0.73 -1.91
C LEU A 27 -8.08 -0.74 -3.02
N LEU A 28 -6.96 -1.45 -2.82
CA LEU A 28 -5.87 -1.54 -3.79
C LEU A 28 -6.30 -2.29 -5.06
N ASN A 29 -7.07 -3.37 -4.91
CA ASN A 29 -7.60 -4.10 -6.05
C ASN A 29 -8.54 -3.23 -6.89
N PHE A 30 -9.40 -2.43 -6.25
CA PHE A 30 -10.25 -1.47 -6.94
C PHE A 30 -9.43 -0.40 -7.65
N ALA A 31 -8.52 0.28 -6.94
CA ALA A 31 -7.71 1.36 -7.50
C ALA A 31 -6.82 0.87 -8.65
N TYR A 32 -6.23 -0.33 -8.54
CA TYR A 32 -5.41 -0.92 -9.59
C TYR A 32 -6.23 -1.32 -10.82
N SER A 33 -7.43 -1.89 -10.62
CA SER A 33 -8.38 -2.17 -11.70
C SER A 33 -8.81 -0.90 -12.43
N LEU A 34 -9.08 0.16 -11.68
CA LEU A 34 -9.46 1.46 -12.24
C LEU A 34 -8.31 2.09 -13.02
N ALA A 35 -7.08 2.10 -12.46
CA ALA A 35 -5.90 2.59 -13.14
C ALA A 35 -5.68 1.88 -14.48
N LEU A 36 -5.75 0.53 -14.51
CA LEU A 36 -5.63 -0.24 -15.75
C LEU A 36 -6.77 0.03 -16.73
N THR A 37 -7.99 0.20 -16.22
CA THR A 37 -9.15 0.52 -17.05
C THR A 37 -8.94 1.85 -17.79
N GLU A 38 -8.47 2.86 -17.08
CA GLU A 38 -8.20 4.19 -17.64
C GLU A 38 -6.99 4.20 -18.57
N THR A 39 -5.91 3.47 -18.25
CA THR A 39 -4.72 3.37 -19.11
C THR A 39 -5.00 2.62 -20.41
N ILE A 40 -5.81 1.54 -20.37
CA ILE A 40 -6.08 0.71 -21.56
C ILE A 40 -7.32 1.22 -22.33
N GLY A 41 -8.15 2.08 -21.72
CA GLY A 41 -9.38 2.58 -22.33
C GLY A 41 -10.53 1.57 -22.38
N LYS A 42 -10.47 0.48 -21.60
CA LYS A 42 -11.53 -0.55 -21.51
C LYS A 42 -11.67 -1.10 -20.09
N PRO A 43 -12.90 -1.36 -19.59
CA PRO A 43 -13.10 -1.91 -18.26
C PRO A 43 -12.31 -3.20 -18.02
N ARG A 44 -11.57 -3.25 -16.92
CA ARG A 44 -10.79 -4.40 -16.49
C ARG A 44 -10.78 -4.52 -14.97
N GLY A 45 -11.26 -5.65 -14.46
CA GLY A 45 -11.06 -6.05 -13.07
C GLY A 45 -9.85 -6.97 -12.94
N THR A 46 -8.95 -6.68 -12.00
CA THR A 46 -7.84 -7.59 -11.67
C THR A 46 -7.42 -7.42 -10.21
N ARG A 47 -6.87 -8.49 -9.65
CA ARG A 47 -6.21 -8.45 -8.35
C ARG A 47 -4.76 -8.00 -8.51
N VAL A 48 -4.24 -7.26 -7.53
CA VAL A 48 -2.80 -7.01 -7.42
C VAL A 48 -2.13 -8.30 -6.96
N PRO A 49 -1.04 -8.77 -7.60
CA PRO A 49 -0.34 -9.95 -7.12
C PRO A 49 0.43 -9.67 -5.82
N ASP A 50 0.29 -10.54 -4.80
CA ASP A 50 0.99 -10.41 -3.50
C ASP A 50 2.50 -10.26 -3.65
N LYS A 51 3.10 -10.90 -4.67
CA LYS A 51 4.53 -10.77 -4.96
C LYS A 51 4.92 -9.32 -5.25
N VAL A 52 4.07 -8.59 -5.98
CA VAL A 52 4.30 -7.18 -6.33
C VAL A 52 4.20 -6.30 -5.09
N LEU A 53 3.18 -6.53 -4.26
CA LEU A 53 3.00 -5.79 -3.00
C LEU A 53 4.12 -6.07 -2.00
N ALA A 54 4.51 -7.33 -1.84
CA ALA A 54 5.61 -7.69 -0.94
C ALA A 54 6.95 -7.10 -1.41
N GLU A 55 7.22 -7.11 -2.71
CA GLU A 55 8.42 -6.48 -3.27
C GLU A 55 8.41 -4.96 -3.01
N ALA A 56 7.27 -4.31 -3.23
CA ALA A 56 7.10 -2.89 -2.96
C ALA A 56 7.26 -2.55 -1.48
N ALA A 57 6.69 -3.35 -0.58
CA ALA A 57 6.81 -3.19 0.86
C ALA A 57 8.27 -3.28 1.34
N VAL A 58 9.04 -4.23 0.78
CA VAL A 58 10.49 -4.34 1.07
C VAL A 58 11.24 -3.11 0.58
N LYS A 59 10.99 -2.68 -0.67
CA LYS A 59 11.65 -1.52 -1.28
C LYS A 59 11.33 -0.21 -0.57
N ALA A 60 10.10 -0.04 -0.10
CA ALA A 60 9.67 1.11 0.70
C ALA A 60 10.15 1.08 2.16
N GLY A 61 10.91 0.05 2.56
CA GLY A 61 11.49 -0.06 3.89
C GLY A 61 10.52 -0.57 4.97
N LEU A 62 9.30 -1.00 4.64
CA LEU A 62 8.31 -1.48 5.62
C LEU A 62 8.79 -2.74 6.36
N ARG A 63 9.62 -3.56 5.71
CA ARG A 63 10.09 -4.84 6.25
C ARG A 63 10.81 -4.70 7.60
N LYS A 64 11.49 -3.58 7.86
CA LYS A 64 12.25 -3.36 9.11
C LYS A 64 11.33 -3.19 10.33
N HIS A 65 10.08 -2.78 10.11
CA HIS A 65 9.05 -2.59 11.12
C HIS A 65 8.20 -3.85 11.37
N LEU A 66 8.47 -4.94 10.64
CA LEU A 66 7.77 -6.21 10.80
C LEU A 66 8.61 -7.20 11.62
N PRO A 67 7.98 -8.14 12.36
CA PRO A 67 8.69 -9.17 13.10
C PRO A 67 9.69 -9.94 12.23
N ARG A 68 10.75 -10.47 12.85
CA ARG A 68 11.81 -11.17 12.11
C ARG A 68 11.29 -12.39 11.33
N ARG A 69 10.30 -13.11 11.87
CA ARG A 69 9.71 -14.33 11.28
C ARG A 69 8.35 -14.04 10.65
N VAL A 70 8.37 -13.36 9.50
CA VAL A 70 7.17 -13.16 8.66
C VAL A 70 7.46 -13.63 7.23
N GLY A 71 6.49 -14.26 6.62
CA GLY A 71 6.49 -14.69 5.23
C GLY A 71 6.13 -13.55 4.27
N ARG A 72 6.28 -13.82 2.97
CA ARG A 72 6.02 -12.84 1.90
C ARG A 72 4.58 -12.30 1.92
N GLY A 73 3.59 -13.14 2.23
CA GLY A 73 2.19 -12.71 2.31
C GLY A 73 1.98 -11.68 3.42
N GLU A 74 2.55 -11.91 4.59
CA GLU A 74 2.46 -10.95 5.71
C GLU A 74 3.18 -9.63 5.40
N VAL A 75 4.25 -9.66 4.61
CA VAL A 75 4.92 -8.45 4.11
C VAL A 75 4.04 -7.67 3.13
N ALA A 76 3.32 -8.37 2.24
CA ALA A 76 2.32 -7.74 1.37
C ALA A 76 1.17 -7.13 2.18
N ASN A 77 0.63 -7.88 3.14
CA ASN A 77 -0.43 -7.43 4.04
C ASN A 77 -0.04 -6.17 4.81
N GLY A 78 1.24 -6.01 5.18
CA GLY A 78 1.73 -4.79 5.81
C GLY A 78 1.54 -3.55 4.94
N LEU A 79 1.83 -3.65 3.64
CA LEU A 79 1.57 -2.56 2.70
C LEU A 79 0.06 -2.31 2.53
N GLU A 80 -0.74 -3.37 2.42
CA GLU A 80 -2.20 -3.24 2.36
C GLU A 80 -2.74 -2.51 3.60
N ALA A 81 -2.28 -2.88 4.80
CA ALA A 81 -2.69 -2.28 6.05
C ALA A 81 -2.29 -0.81 6.15
N LEU A 82 -1.08 -0.45 5.70
CA LEU A 82 -0.64 0.94 5.60
C LEU A 82 -1.60 1.78 4.73
N ILE A 83 -1.92 1.29 3.53
CA ILE A 83 -2.82 2.03 2.62
C ILE A 83 -4.24 2.08 3.17
N GLY A 84 -4.74 0.99 3.75
CA GLY A 84 -6.04 0.95 4.42
C GLY A 84 -6.14 1.97 5.54
N HIS A 85 -5.11 2.05 6.39
CA HIS A 85 -5.04 3.04 7.46
C HIS A 85 -5.03 4.47 6.93
N SER A 86 -4.11 4.78 6.01
CA SER A 86 -3.96 6.12 5.45
C SER A 86 -5.22 6.58 4.72
N TRP A 87 -5.95 5.67 4.09
CA TRP A 87 -7.26 5.99 3.53
C TRP A 87 -8.29 6.35 4.61
N LEU A 88 -8.43 5.54 5.65
CA LEU A 88 -9.41 5.76 6.72
C LEU A 88 -9.12 7.05 7.52
N GLN A 89 -7.85 7.43 7.65
CA GLN A 89 -7.45 8.71 8.24
C GLN A 89 -7.55 9.91 7.27
N LYS A 90 -8.03 9.70 6.03
CA LYS A 90 -8.11 10.72 4.98
C LYS A 90 -6.75 11.30 4.59
N HIS A 91 -5.67 10.56 4.84
CA HIS A 91 -4.32 10.90 4.41
C HIS A 91 -4.11 10.60 2.94
N LEU A 92 -4.97 9.82 2.28
CA LEU A 92 -4.89 9.55 0.84
C LEU A 92 -6.24 9.78 0.16
N THR A 93 -6.19 10.25 -1.09
CA THR A 93 -7.36 10.34 -1.98
C THR A 93 -7.24 9.35 -3.14
N LEU A 94 -8.36 9.01 -3.78
CA LEU A 94 -8.36 8.08 -4.92
C LEU A 94 -7.48 8.60 -6.06
N ASN A 95 -7.55 9.90 -6.36
CA ASN A 95 -6.76 10.50 -7.43
C ASN A 95 -5.25 10.37 -7.22
N GLU A 96 -4.79 10.49 -5.98
CA GLU A 96 -3.38 10.34 -5.64
C GLU A 96 -2.93 8.88 -5.74
N VAL A 97 -3.77 7.95 -5.26
CA VAL A 97 -3.53 6.51 -5.45
C VAL A 97 -3.43 6.20 -6.95
N LEU A 98 -4.37 6.66 -7.76
CA LEU A 98 -4.36 6.46 -9.21
C LEU A 98 -3.14 7.10 -9.87
N ALA A 99 -2.73 8.30 -9.44
CA ALA A 99 -1.54 8.96 -9.95
C ALA A 99 -0.27 8.14 -9.69
N CYS A 100 -0.16 7.49 -8.52
CA CYS A 100 0.94 6.56 -8.24
C CYS A 100 0.86 5.28 -9.10
N LEU A 101 -0.33 4.73 -9.30
CA LEU A 101 -0.53 3.45 -9.99
C LEU A 101 -0.44 3.55 -11.53
N LYS A 102 -0.77 4.71 -12.11
CA LYS A 102 -0.74 4.97 -13.56
C LYS A 102 0.65 5.28 -14.11
N VAL A 103 1.67 5.45 -13.26
CA VAL A 103 3.03 5.76 -13.73
C VAL A 103 3.53 4.61 -14.59
N GLU A 104 3.88 4.93 -15.84
CA GLU A 104 4.46 4.00 -16.81
C GLU A 104 5.85 3.55 -16.37
N SER A 105 5.93 2.67 -15.37
CA SER A 105 7.16 1.93 -15.09
C SER A 105 7.01 0.50 -15.61
N LEU A 106 8.08 -0.01 -16.22
CA LEU A 106 8.19 -1.40 -16.69
C LEU A 106 8.03 -2.43 -15.55
N THR A 107 7.97 -1.97 -14.29
CA THR A 107 7.95 -2.77 -13.08
C THR A 107 6.81 -2.33 -12.16
N PRO A 108 5.66 -3.05 -12.15
CA PRO A 108 4.49 -2.70 -11.34
C PRO A 108 4.81 -2.42 -9.85
N ALA A 109 5.80 -3.09 -9.28
CA ALA A 109 6.23 -2.88 -7.90
C ALA A 109 6.67 -1.44 -7.62
N ASN A 110 7.33 -0.75 -8.55
CA ASN A 110 7.81 0.62 -8.33
C ASN A 110 6.66 1.63 -8.16
N ASN A 111 5.50 1.38 -8.78
CA ASN A 111 4.32 2.21 -8.62
C ASN A 111 3.77 2.09 -7.18
N PHE A 112 3.77 0.87 -6.64
CA PHE A 112 3.38 0.61 -5.25
C PHE A 112 4.42 1.11 -4.24
N VAL A 113 5.71 1.15 -4.58
CA VAL A 113 6.74 1.80 -3.74
C VAL A 113 6.42 3.27 -3.56
N ARG A 114 6.16 4.01 -4.65
CA ARG A 114 5.79 5.42 -4.59
C ARG A 114 4.52 5.66 -3.77
N LEU A 115 3.54 4.77 -3.90
CA LEU A 115 2.32 4.84 -3.12
C LEU A 115 2.59 4.63 -1.61
N ALA A 116 3.45 3.67 -1.26
CA ALA A 116 3.87 3.44 0.11
C ALA A 116 4.61 4.64 0.70
N GLU A 117 5.57 5.21 -0.04
CA GLU A 117 6.34 6.40 0.36
C GLU A 117 5.42 7.62 0.56
N LEU A 118 4.45 7.82 -0.34
CA LEU A 118 3.44 8.86 -0.19
C LEU A 118 2.62 8.67 1.08
N ALA A 119 2.17 7.45 1.36
CA ALA A 119 1.42 7.13 2.57
C ALA A 119 2.25 7.38 3.84
N LEU A 120 3.51 6.96 3.86
CA LEU A 120 4.44 7.15 4.98
C LEU A 120 4.68 8.64 5.25
N SER A 121 4.98 9.44 4.22
CA SER A 121 5.24 10.89 4.37
C SER A 121 4.06 11.69 4.94
N ARG A 122 2.85 11.11 4.94
CA ARG A 122 1.63 11.74 5.48
C ARG A 122 1.24 11.25 6.85
N LEU A 123 1.85 10.16 7.33
CA LEU A 123 1.81 9.80 8.74
C LEU A 123 2.70 10.75 9.55
N GLU A 124 3.72 11.35 8.95
CA GLU A 124 4.71 12.21 9.61
C GLU A 124 4.19 13.61 10.00
N LYS A 125 2.91 13.90 9.74
CA LYS A 125 2.25 15.19 9.96
C LYS A 125 1.02 15.02 10.83
#